data_AF-A0A672G4X3-F1
#
_entry.id   AF-A0A672G4X3-F1
#
_cell.length_a   1.000
_cell.length_b   1.000
_cell.length_c   1.000
_cell.angle_alpha   90.00
_cell.angle_beta   90.00
_cell.angle_gamma   90.00
#
_symmetry.space_group_name_H-M   'P 1'
#
loop_
_entity.id
_entity.type
_entity.pdbx_description
1 polymer ?
#
loop_
_entity_poly.entity_id
_entity_poly.type
_entity_poly.pdbx_seq_one_letter_code
_entity_poly.pdbx_strand_id
1 'polypeptide(L)'
;MEKASDLSAASFPLALSLGGSRLDPLDLNRYCRDRRFSCNYCGKCFTSSRSLETHVRVHTGERPYSCAQCGKRFTQSGHLKTHQSVHTGERPFACQHCGKRFAGKQNLRIHQQKHHMCHPNV
;
A
#
# COMPACT_ATOMS: atom_id res chain seq x y z
N MET A 1 -3.02 -80.51 0.81
CA MET A 1 -3.40 -80.58 2.24
C MET A 1 -2.50 -79.58 2.95
N GLU A 2 -3.02 -78.36 3.16
CA GLU A 2 -3.31 -77.76 4.50
C GLU A 2 -2.01 -77.21 5.15
N LYS A 3 -1.91 -75.97 5.66
CA LYS A 3 -2.88 -75.02 6.23
C LYS A 3 -2.24 -73.61 6.31
N ALA A 4 -3.09 -72.59 6.46
CA ALA A 4 -2.75 -71.19 6.68
C ALA A 4 -2.29 -70.89 8.12
N SER A 5 -1.50 -69.82 8.31
CA SER A 5 -1.54 -68.93 9.49
C SER A 5 -0.63 -67.70 9.30
N ASP A 6 -1.27 -66.55 9.06
CA ASP A 6 -1.15 -65.26 9.74
C ASP A 6 0.18 -64.48 9.95
N LEU A 7 0.05 -63.18 9.58
CA LEU A 7 0.52 -61.95 10.24
C LEU A 7 2.03 -61.58 10.23
N SER A 8 2.39 -60.61 9.39
CA SER A 8 2.63 -59.21 9.83
C SER A 8 3.20 -58.38 8.68
N ALA A 9 2.34 -57.52 8.12
CA ALA A 9 2.74 -56.48 7.18
C ALA A 9 3.56 -55.43 7.94
N ALA A 10 4.77 -55.17 7.48
CA ALA A 10 5.58 -54.05 7.95
C ALA A 10 4.83 -52.74 7.67
N SER A 11 4.31 -52.14 8.74
CA SER A 11 3.85 -50.75 8.79
C SER A 11 5.03 -49.83 8.48
N PHE A 12 5.11 -49.38 7.23
CA PHE A 12 5.62 -48.05 6.92
C PHE A 12 4.44 -47.24 6.41
N PRO A 13 4.07 -46.12 7.08
CA PRO A 13 3.01 -45.28 6.57
C PRO A 13 3.49 -44.70 5.23
N LEU A 14 2.91 -45.19 4.15
CA LEU A 14 2.96 -44.52 2.85
C LEU A 14 2.33 -43.16 3.09
N ALA A 15 3.17 -42.13 3.19
CA ALA A 15 2.75 -40.76 3.41
C ALA A 15 1.74 -40.41 2.31
N LEU A 16 0.47 -40.39 2.67
CA LEU A 16 -0.59 -39.74 1.90
C LEU A 16 -0.11 -38.31 1.68
N SER A 17 0.40 -38.05 0.48
CA SER A 17 0.73 -36.72 0.00
C SER A 17 -0.58 -35.94 -0.11
N LEU A 18 -1.06 -35.45 1.03
CA LEU A 18 -2.16 -34.52 1.12
C LEU A 18 -1.70 -33.21 0.49
N GLY A 19 -2.02 -33.06 -0.80
CA GLY A 19 -2.32 -31.78 -1.43
C GLY A 19 -1.27 -30.68 -1.26
N GLY A 20 -0.03 -30.95 -1.65
CA GLY A 20 0.90 -29.88 -2.01
C GLY A 20 0.50 -29.31 -3.37
N SER A 21 -0.41 -28.35 -3.38
CA SER A 21 -0.81 -27.63 -4.60
C SER A 21 0.45 -27.06 -5.27
N ARG A 22 0.78 -27.58 -6.45
CA ARG A 22 1.70 -26.91 -7.37
C ARG A 22 1.20 -25.48 -7.50
N LEU A 23 2.02 -24.51 -7.09
CA LEU A 23 1.70 -23.11 -7.31
C LEU A 23 1.83 -22.88 -8.81
N ASP A 24 0.69 -22.93 -9.50
CA ASP A 24 0.56 -22.48 -10.87
C ASP A 24 1.02 -21.01 -10.96
N PRO A 25 1.77 -20.62 -12.01
CA PRO A 25 2.19 -19.23 -12.24
C PRO A 25 1.03 -18.21 -12.35
N LEU A 26 -0.24 -18.66 -12.27
CA LEU A 26 -1.45 -17.87 -12.41
C LEU A 26 -2.07 -17.41 -11.08
N ASP A 27 -1.49 -17.71 -9.91
CA ASP A 27 -2.07 -17.32 -8.60
C ASP A 27 -1.41 -16.09 -7.93
N LEU A 28 -0.98 -15.10 -8.72
CA LEU A 28 -0.67 -13.75 -8.17
C LEU A 28 -1.93 -13.00 -7.74
N ASN A 29 -3.12 -13.55 -8.03
CA ASN A 29 -4.40 -12.87 -7.87
C ASN A 29 -5.11 -13.16 -6.53
N ARG A 30 -4.55 -14.02 -5.65
CA ARG A 30 -5.10 -14.26 -4.30
C ARG A 30 -4.80 -13.15 -3.28
N TYR A 31 -3.89 -12.21 -3.58
CA TYR A 31 -3.55 -11.07 -2.71
C TYR A 31 -4.48 -9.85 -2.88
N CYS A 32 -5.30 -9.79 -3.93
CA CYS A 32 -6.04 -8.57 -4.31
C CYS A 32 -7.55 -8.75 -4.46
N ARG A 33 -8.17 -9.53 -3.56
CA ARG A 33 -9.62 -9.81 -3.55
C ARG A 33 -10.56 -8.59 -3.53
N ASP A 34 -10.07 -7.37 -3.33
CA ASP A 34 -10.86 -6.11 -3.41
C ASP A 34 -10.13 -4.93 -4.10
N ARG A 35 -8.99 -5.17 -4.75
CA ARG A 35 -8.21 -4.10 -5.40
C ARG A 35 -7.97 -4.42 -6.87
N ARG A 36 -8.86 -3.90 -7.71
CA ARG A 36 -8.95 -4.18 -9.17
C ARG A 36 -7.76 -3.70 -9.99
N PHE A 37 -6.91 -2.83 -9.46
CA PHE A 37 -5.83 -2.19 -10.21
C PHE A 37 -4.47 -2.57 -9.61
N SER A 38 -3.70 -3.39 -10.30
CA SER A 38 -2.36 -3.82 -9.87
C SER A 38 -1.27 -3.10 -10.67
N CYS A 39 -0.14 -2.85 -10.01
CA CYS A 39 1.04 -2.27 -10.64
C CYS A 39 1.90 -3.35 -11.29
N ASN A 40 2.09 -3.27 -12.60
CA ASN A 40 2.90 -4.24 -13.34
C ASN A 40 4.39 -4.21 -12.96
N TYR A 41 4.89 -3.12 -12.37
CA TYR A 41 6.29 -2.99 -11.96
C TYR A 41 6.59 -3.63 -10.59
N CYS A 42 5.63 -3.64 -9.66
CA CYS A 42 5.89 -4.07 -8.28
C CYS A 42 4.77 -4.88 -7.63
N GLY A 43 3.73 -5.25 -8.38
CA GLY A 43 2.59 -6.05 -7.90
C GLY A 43 1.68 -5.36 -6.89
N LYS A 44 1.96 -4.10 -6.49
CA LYS A 44 1.12 -3.36 -5.53
C LYS A 44 -0.29 -3.14 -6.09
N CYS A 45 -1.29 -3.38 -5.27
CA CYS A 45 -2.69 -3.20 -5.65
C CYS A 45 -3.32 -1.94 -5.06
N PHE A 46 -4.15 -1.31 -5.86
CA PHE A 46 -4.83 -0.05 -5.62
C PHE A 46 -6.34 -0.21 -5.79
N THR A 47 -7.10 0.57 -5.03
CA THR A 47 -8.57 0.58 -5.08
C THR A 47 -9.11 1.38 -6.27
N SER A 48 -8.30 2.22 -6.91
CA SER A 48 -8.70 3.03 -8.06
C SER A 48 -7.62 3.10 -9.15
N SER A 49 -8.03 3.19 -10.41
CA SER A 49 -7.14 3.35 -11.57
C SER A 49 -6.29 4.61 -11.46
N ARG A 50 -6.88 5.74 -11.02
CA ARG A 50 -6.15 6.99 -10.80
C ARG A 50 -5.02 6.84 -9.77
N SER A 51 -5.26 6.08 -8.70
CA SER A 51 -4.22 5.80 -7.70
C SER A 51 -3.10 4.94 -8.28
N LEU A 52 -3.44 3.96 -9.12
CA LEU A 52 -2.44 3.18 -9.84
C LEU A 52 -1.63 4.05 -10.81
N GLU A 53 -2.29 4.87 -11.63
CA GLU A 53 -1.64 5.73 -12.62
C GLU A 53 -0.67 6.72 -11.95
N THR A 54 -1.10 7.37 -10.86
CA THR A 54 -0.22 8.25 -10.08
C THR A 54 0.93 7.50 -9.42
N HIS A 55 0.73 6.23 -9.04
CA HIS A 55 1.79 5.37 -8.52
C HIS A 55 2.79 4.95 -9.60
N VAL A 56 2.34 4.61 -10.81
CA VAL A 56 3.22 4.23 -11.93
C VAL A 56 4.24 5.31 -12.24
N ARG A 57 3.91 6.59 -12.02
CA ARG A 57 4.86 7.72 -12.15
C ARG A 57 6.09 7.62 -11.25
N VAL A 58 6.02 6.83 -10.17
CA VAL A 58 7.19 6.54 -9.30
C VAL A 58 8.18 5.63 -10.01
N HIS A 59 7.70 4.73 -10.87
CA HIS A 59 8.54 3.83 -11.66
C HIS A 59 9.07 4.52 -12.92
N THR A 60 8.23 5.28 -13.62
CA THR A 60 8.63 5.97 -14.86
C THR A 60 9.42 7.25 -14.61
N GLY A 61 9.39 7.78 -13.38
CA GLY A 61 10.01 9.06 -13.05
C GLY A 61 9.25 10.27 -13.60
N GLU A 62 8.08 10.07 -14.21
CA GLU A 62 7.28 11.16 -14.76
C GLU A 62 6.81 12.14 -13.68
N ARG A 63 7.11 13.42 -13.89
CA ARG A 63 6.73 14.49 -12.98
C ARG A 63 6.05 15.60 -13.78
N PRO A 64 4.74 15.46 -14.10
CA PRO A 64 4.06 16.38 -15.01
C PRO A 64 3.94 17.81 -14.47
N TYR A 65 3.99 17.98 -13.14
CA TYR A 65 3.70 19.26 -12.51
C TYR A 65 4.99 19.96 -12.11
N SER A 66 5.26 21.14 -12.67
CA SER A 66 6.44 21.95 -12.36
C SER A 66 6.07 23.23 -11.61
N CYS A 67 6.91 23.63 -10.65
CA CYS A 67 6.83 24.93 -10.01
C CYS A 67 7.44 25.99 -10.92
N ALA A 68 6.66 27.00 -11.30
CA ALA A 68 7.12 28.09 -12.16
C ALA A 68 8.21 28.95 -11.50
N GLN A 69 8.24 29.03 -10.16
CA GLN A 69 9.18 29.88 -9.43
C GLN A 69 10.57 29.24 -9.26
N CYS A 70 10.65 27.91 -9.05
CA CYS A 70 11.92 27.23 -8.77
C CYS A 70 12.21 26.02 -9.67
N GLY A 71 11.36 25.73 -10.65
CA GLY A 71 11.53 24.61 -11.58
C GLY A 71 11.32 23.22 -10.96
N LYS A 72 11.12 23.09 -9.64
CA LYS A 72 10.92 21.80 -8.98
C LYS A 72 9.70 21.07 -9.54
N ARG A 73 9.87 19.77 -9.82
CA ARG A 73 8.85 18.92 -10.44
C ARG A 73 8.24 17.92 -9.45
N PHE A 74 6.94 17.66 -9.62
CA PHE A 74 6.11 16.83 -8.75
C PHE A 74 5.31 15.82 -9.58
N THR A 75 5.03 14.68 -8.98
CA THR A 75 4.21 13.61 -9.57
C THR A 75 2.71 13.90 -9.46
N GLN A 76 2.30 14.78 -8.53
CA GLN A 76 0.89 15.10 -8.26
C GLN A 76 0.69 16.62 -8.09
N SER A 77 -0.45 17.13 -8.57
CA SER A 77 -0.79 18.56 -8.50
C SER A 77 -0.97 19.06 -7.06
N GLY A 78 -1.57 18.24 -6.18
CA GLY A 78 -1.73 18.58 -4.76
C GLY A 78 -0.39 18.85 -4.06
N HIS A 79 0.65 18.08 -4.40
CA HIS A 79 1.99 18.30 -3.86
C HIS A 79 2.62 19.59 -4.38
N LEU A 80 2.41 19.93 -5.66
CA LEU A 80 2.84 21.21 -6.20
C LEU A 80 2.13 22.38 -5.47
N LYS A 81 0.81 22.30 -5.27
CA LYS A 81 0.05 23.34 -4.56
C LYS A 81 0.54 23.54 -3.13
N THR A 82 0.78 22.46 -2.39
CA THR A 82 1.36 22.55 -1.04
C THR A 82 2.79 23.09 -1.08
N HIS A 83 3.58 22.75 -2.09
CA HIS A 83 4.93 23.28 -2.25
C HIS A 83 4.94 24.79 -2.55
N GLN A 84 4.01 25.31 -3.35
CA GLN A 84 3.92 26.75 -3.63
C GLN A 84 3.77 27.60 -2.36
N SER A 85 3.15 27.04 -1.32
CA SER A 85 3.01 27.69 -0.03
C SER A 85 4.35 27.95 0.68
N VAL A 86 5.43 27.27 0.28
CA VAL A 86 6.80 27.55 0.77
C VAL A 86 7.31 28.88 0.24
N HIS A 87 6.91 29.28 -0.96
CA HIS A 87 7.31 30.55 -1.55
C HIS A 87 6.46 31.72 -1.06
N THR A 88 5.15 31.49 -0.86
CA THR A 88 4.25 32.54 -0.37
C THR A 88 4.24 32.67 1.15
N GLY A 89 4.77 31.66 1.87
CA GLY A 89 4.68 31.58 3.33
C GLY A 89 3.27 31.22 3.84
N GLU A 90 2.30 31.01 2.96
CA GLU A 90 0.93 30.70 3.35
C GLU A 90 0.85 29.34 4.05
N ARG A 91 0.13 29.32 5.17
CA ARG A 91 -0.20 28.10 5.92
C ARG A 91 -1.69 28.10 6.23
N PRO A 92 -2.55 27.69 5.27
CA PRO A 92 -4.01 27.84 5.42
C PRO A 92 -4.60 26.94 6.52
N PHE A 93 -3.93 25.84 6.84
CA PHE A 93 -4.49 24.80 7.70
C PHE A 93 -4.01 24.98 9.13
N ALA A 94 -4.90 25.32 10.07
CA ALA A 94 -4.58 25.47 11.48
C ALA A 94 -5.08 24.28 12.31
N CYS A 95 -4.28 23.85 13.28
CA CYS A 95 -4.71 22.92 14.33
C CYS A 95 -5.61 23.66 15.33
N GLN A 96 -6.81 23.14 15.58
CA GLN A 96 -7.76 23.72 16.53
C GLN A 96 -7.33 23.57 18.00
N HIS A 97 -6.49 22.58 18.31
CA HIS A 97 -6.05 22.33 19.69
C HIS A 97 -4.85 23.19 20.11
N CYS A 98 -3.91 23.46 19.21
CA CYS A 98 -2.66 24.16 19.55
C CYS A 98 -2.34 25.37 18.67
N GLY A 99 -3.22 25.73 17.73
CA GLY A 99 -3.05 26.87 16.82
C GLY A 99 -1.96 26.70 15.75
N LYS A 100 -1.19 25.60 15.77
CA LYS A 100 -0.08 25.38 14.83
C LYS A 100 -0.59 25.30 13.39
N ARG A 101 0.06 26.04 12.48
CA ARG A 101 -0.34 26.16 11.07
C ARG A 101 0.52 25.31 10.13
N PHE A 102 -0.10 24.76 9.10
CA PHE A 102 0.48 23.86 8.12
C PHE A 102 0.17 24.29 6.69
N ALA A 103 1.10 23.97 5.79
CA ALA A 103 1.00 24.19 4.35
C ALA A 103 0.03 23.24 3.63
N GLY A 104 -0.24 22.06 4.21
CA GLY A 104 -1.03 21.01 3.58
C GLY A 104 -1.93 20.28 4.58
N LYS A 105 -3.11 19.86 4.09
CA LYS A 105 -4.12 19.14 4.88
C LYS A 105 -3.61 17.81 5.43
N GLN A 106 -2.79 17.08 4.67
CA GLN A 106 -2.20 15.81 5.12
C GLN A 106 -1.27 16.02 6.32
N ASN A 107 -0.46 17.08 6.31
CA ASN A 107 0.45 17.40 7.41
C ASN A 107 -0.33 17.77 8.69
N LEU A 108 -1.41 18.54 8.54
CA LEU A 108 -2.32 18.83 9.65
C LEU A 108 -2.95 17.54 10.20
N ARG A 109 -3.44 16.64 9.33
CA ARG A 109 -4.06 15.38 9.76
C ARG A 109 -3.10 14.49 10.57
N ILE A 110 -1.87 14.33 10.10
CA ILE A 110 -0.83 13.56 10.83
C ILE A 110 -0.53 14.19 12.19
N HIS A 111 -0.43 15.53 12.22
CA HIS A 111 -0.22 16.26 13.47
C HIS A 111 -1.39 16.11 14.44
N GLN A 112 -2.62 16.25 13.97
CA GLN A 112 -3.83 16.05 14.76
C GLN A 112 -3.90 14.63 15.31
N GLN A 113 -3.59 13.61 14.50
CA GLN A 113 -3.58 12.22 14.98
C GLN A 113 -2.66 12.07 16.21
N LYS A 114 -1.51 12.75 16.24
CA LYS A 114 -0.61 12.75 17.41
C LYS A 114 -1.19 13.48 18.63
N HIS A 115 -2.01 14.52 18.44
CA HIS A 115 -2.75 15.14 19.54
C HIS A 115 -3.75 14.17 20.19
N HIS A 116 -4.47 13.38 19.37
CA HIS A 116 -5.42 12.37 19.88
C HIS A 116 -4.75 11.22 20.65
N MET A 117 -3.43 11.02 20.52
CA MET A 117 -2.69 10.02 21.30
C MET A 117 -2.26 10.53 22.68
N CYS A 118 -2.31 11.84 22.93
CA CYS A 118 -2.00 12.44 24.25
C CYS A 118 -3.23 13.02 24.95
N HIS A 119 -4.29 13.36 24.21
CA HIS A 119 -5.58 13.77 24.76
C HIS A 119 -6.68 12.97 24.05
N PRO A 120 -7.08 11.80 24.59
CA PRO A 120 -8.30 11.15 24.11
C PRO A 120 -9.46 12.14 24.31
N ASN A 121 -10.38 12.17 23.34
CA ASN A 121 -11.58 13.01 23.35
C ASN A 121 -12.14 13.14 24.78
N VAL A 122 -12.16 14.37 25.29
CA VAL A 122 -13.09 14.76 26.35
C VAL A 122 -14.51 14.65 25.80
#